data_AF-A0A429RAX5-F1
#
_entry.id   AF-A0A429RAX5-F1
#
_cell.length_a   1.000
_cell.length_b   1.000
_cell.length_c   1.000
_cell.angle_alpha   90.00
_cell.angle_beta   90.00
_cell.angle_gamma   90.00
#
_symmetry.space_group_name_H-M   'P 1'
#
loop_
_entity.id
_entity.type
_entity.pdbx_description
1 polymer ?
#
loop_
_entity_poly.entity_id
_entity_poly.type
_entity_poly.pdbx_seq_one_letter_code
_entity_poly.pdbx_strand_id
1 'polypeptide(L)'
;MRWSLDAVIGVLVALVGLGLIAAGIVWKGRAVRPFAASRARSVAQREYARDLQRAADHVIATARRSAGDGEPAIVTVEAVVRVTQDRYGYGAVERRHAAAALRRRFEHWRCAVDCVTDAYT
;
A
#
# COMPACT_ATOMS: atom_id res chain seq x y z
N MET A 1 45.53 -21.58 -37.07
CA MET A 1 45.74 -21.59 -35.60
C MET A 1 45.22 -22.89 -35.05
N ARG A 2 46.10 -23.87 -34.76
CA ARG A 2 45.71 -25.18 -34.25
C ARG A 2 45.78 -25.11 -32.73
N TRP A 3 44.63 -24.88 -32.09
CA TRP A 3 44.54 -24.85 -30.63
C TRP A 3 44.83 -26.25 -30.10
N SER A 4 45.68 -26.37 -29.07
CA SER A 4 45.87 -27.62 -28.35
C SER A 4 44.58 -27.98 -27.62
N LEU A 5 44.25 -29.28 -27.59
CA LEU A 5 43.09 -29.81 -26.86
C LEU A 5 43.10 -29.35 -25.40
N ASP A 6 44.28 -29.26 -24.79
CA ASP A 6 44.47 -28.79 -23.42
C ASP A 6 44.06 -27.32 -23.23
N ALA A 7 44.31 -26.46 -24.23
CA ALA A 7 43.91 -25.06 -24.18
C ALA A 7 42.39 -24.91 -24.32
N VAL A 8 41.75 -25.74 -25.15
CA VAL A 8 40.28 -25.75 -25.31
C VAL A 8 39.61 -26.21 -24.01
N ILE A 9 40.13 -27.27 -23.38
CA ILE A 9 39.63 -27.79 -22.11
C ILE A 9 39.80 -26.74 -21.00
N GLY A 10 40.95 -26.10 -20.91
CA GLY A 10 41.22 -25.04 -19.92
C GLY A 10 40.25 -23.87 -20.02
N VAL A 11 39.95 -23.41 -21.24
CA VAL A 11 38.99 -22.32 -21.48
C VAL A 11 37.58 -22.72 -21.09
N LEU A 12 37.15 -23.95 -21.41
CA LEU A 12 35.81 -24.45 -21.04
C LEU A 12 35.64 -24.50 -19.52
N VAL A 13 36.63 -25.01 -18.79
CA VAL A 13 36.59 -25.07 -17.32
C VAL A 13 36.51 -23.65 -16.72
N ALA A 14 37.29 -22.71 -17.25
CA ALA A 14 37.26 -21.33 -16.79
C ALA A 14 35.89 -20.66 -17.02
N LEU A 15 35.28 -20.87 -18.19
CA LEU A 15 33.95 -20.32 -18.51
C LEU A 15 32.86 -20.93 -17.63
N VAL A 16 32.91 -22.23 -17.36
CA VAL A 16 31.98 -22.90 -16.44
C VAL A 16 32.15 -22.37 -15.01
N GLY A 17 33.38 -22.24 -14.53
CA GLY A 17 33.67 -21.66 -13.21
C GLY A 17 33.15 -20.23 -13.08
N LEU A 18 33.39 -19.38 -14.09
CA LEU A 18 32.90 -18.01 -14.12
C LEU A 18 31.36 -17.95 -14.14
N GLY A 19 30.72 -18.83 -14.91
CA GLY A 19 29.28 -18.97 -14.96
C GLY A 19 28.67 -19.37 -13.61
N LEU A 20 29.31 -20.30 -12.90
CA LEU A 20 28.88 -20.73 -11.57
C LEU A 20 29.06 -19.63 -10.51
N ILE A 21 30.15 -18.87 -10.56
CA ILE A 21 30.37 -17.71 -9.67
C ILE A 21 29.31 -16.64 -9.93
N ALA A 22 29.06 -16.29 -11.20
CA ALA A 22 28.03 -15.33 -11.57
C ALA A 22 26.64 -15.79 -11.13
N ALA A 23 26.31 -17.06 -11.36
CA ALA A 23 25.05 -17.64 -10.90
C ALA A 23 24.93 -17.59 -9.36
N GLY A 24 25.99 -17.91 -8.62
CA GLY A 24 26.03 -17.82 -7.16
C GLY A 24 25.81 -16.40 -6.64
N ILE A 25 26.44 -15.40 -7.26
CA ILE A 25 26.26 -13.98 -6.92
C ILE A 25 24.82 -13.53 -7.21
N VAL A 26 24.26 -13.89 -8.35
CA VAL A 26 22.87 -13.57 -8.71
C VAL A 26 21.88 -14.24 -7.76
N TRP A 27 22.11 -15.50 -7.41
CA TRP A 27 21.21 -16.25 -6.54
C TRP A 27 21.29 -15.76 -5.09
N LYS A 28 22.50 -15.47 -4.59
CA LYS A 28 22.69 -14.82 -3.29
C LYS A 28 22.09 -13.41 -3.28
N GLY A 29 22.30 -12.62 -4.33
CA GLY A 29 21.69 -11.29 -4.48
C GLY A 29 20.15 -11.34 -4.55
N ARG A 30 19.58 -12.44 -5.06
CA ARG A 30 18.12 -12.66 -5.11
C ARG A 30 17.56 -13.18 -3.79
N ALA A 31 18.31 -14.00 -3.06
CA ALA A 31 17.96 -14.46 -1.71
C ALA A 31 18.09 -13.35 -0.65
N VAL A 32 19.05 -12.44 -0.86
CA VAL A 32 19.33 -11.28 0.02
C VAL A 32 18.59 -10.02 -0.48
N ARG A 33 17.94 -10.05 -1.65
CA ARG A 33 17.01 -8.99 -2.09
C ARG A 33 15.96 -8.88 -0.99
N PRO A 34 15.90 -7.75 -0.26
CA PRO A 34 15.33 -7.76 1.06
C PRO A 34 13.82 -7.98 0.95
N PHE A 35 13.38 -9.21 1.25
CA PHE A 35 12.01 -9.49 1.66
C PHE A 35 11.56 -8.46 2.70
N ALA A 36 12.48 -7.94 3.52
CA ALA A 36 12.24 -6.85 4.45
C ALA A 36 11.72 -5.55 3.79
N ALA A 37 12.26 -5.08 2.67
CA ALA A 37 11.78 -3.83 2.04
C ALA A 37 10.42 -4.01 1.35
N SER A 38 10.22 -5.15 0.67
CA SER A 38 8.92 -5.51 0.08
C SER A 38 7.86 -5.73 1.17
N ARG A 39 8.23 -6.41 2.27
CA ARG A 39 7.37 -6.61 3.44
C ARG A 39 7.08 -5.30 4.15
N ALA A 40 8.06 -4.41 4.31
CA ALA A 40 7.87 -3.08 4.88
C ALA A 40 6.87 -2.26 4.05
N ARG A 41 6.99 -2.27 2.72
CA ARG A 41 6.03 -1.59 1.83
C ARG A 41 4.63 -2.18 1.93
N SER A 42 4.50 -3.51 1.93
CA SER A 42 3.18 -4.14 2.03
C SER A 42 2.53 -3.93 3.40
N VAL A 43 3.31 -3.89 4.48
CA VAL A 43 2.82 -3.51 5.81
C VAL A 43 2.39 -2.04 5.83
N ALA A 44 3.22 -1.12 5.33
CA ALA A 44 2.88 0.30 5.25
C ALA A 44 1.60 0.56 4.43
N GLN A 45 1.41 -0.14 3.31
CA GLN A 45 0.17 -0.05 2.52
C GLN A 45 -1.06 -0.56 3.28
N ARG A 46 -0.92 -1.66 4.03
CA ARG A 46 -2.01 -2.20 4.86
C ARG A 46 -2.34 -1.27 6.02
N GLU A 47 -1.34 -0.65 6.60
CA GLU A 47 -1.50 0.31 7.70
C GLU A 47 -2.18 1.58 7.21
N TYR A 48 -1.73 2.14 6.09
CA TYR A 48 -2.40 3.25 5.40
C TYR A 48 -3.88 2.96 5.11
N ALA A 49 -4.19 1.77 4.58
CA ALA A 49 -5.57 1.39 4.31
C ALA A 49 -6.43 1.28 5.59
N ARG A 50 -5.84 0.81 6.70
CA ARG A 50 -6.53 0.72 8.00
C ARG A 50 -6.75 2.10 8.60
N ASP A 51 -5.77 2.99 8.49
CA ASP A 51 -5.88 4.35 9.01
C ASP A 51 -6.96 5.14 8.27
N LEU A 52 -7.06 4.97 6.94
CA LEU A 52 -8.17 5.54 6.17
C LEU A 52 -9.54 5.02 6.62
N GLN A 53 -9.65 3.72 6.92
CA GLN A 53 -10.91 3.15 7.43
C GLN A 53 -11.25 3.72 8.82
N ARG A 54 -10.26 3.82 9.71
CA ARG A 54 -10.45 4.41 11.05
C ARG A 54 -10.78 5.89 10.97
N ALA A 55 -10.16 6.63 10.06
CA ALA A 55 -10.48 8.03 9.80
C ALA A 55 -11.93 8.17 9.32
N ALA A 56 -12.36 7.35 8.36
CA ALA A 56 -13.75 7.35 7.89
C ALA A 56 -14.74 7.02 9.02
N ASP A 57 -14.46 6.01 9.84
CA ASP A 57 -15.27 5.69 11.02
C ASP A 57 -15.36 6.86 12.00
N HIS A 58 -14.24 7.54 12.25
CA HIS A 58 -14.20 8.69 13.13
C HIS A 58 -15.02 9.86 12.59
N VAL A 59 -14.93 10.13 11.28
CA VAL A 59 -15.72 11.19 10.63
C VAL A 59 -17.21 10.84 10.71
N ILE A 60 -17.61 9.61 10.38
CA ILE A 60 -19.01 9.17 10.47
C ILE A 60 -19.54 9.32 11.90
N ALA A 61 -18.81 8.81 12.89
CA ALA A 61 -19.23 8.88 14.30
C ALA A 61 -19.28 10.32 14.83
N THR A 62 -18.42 11.20 14.32
CA THR A 62 -18.43 12.61 14.71
C THR A 62 -19.57 13.36 14.04
N ALA A 63 -19.79 13.14 12.75
CA ALA A 63 -20.90 13.73 12.00
C ALA A 63 -22.26 13.36 12.60
N ARG A 64 -22.45 12.08 12.97
CA ARG A 64 -23.66 11.61 13.65
C ARG A 64 -23.87 12.25 15.01
N ARG A 65 -22.80 12.43 15.79
CA ARG A 65 -22.88 13.09 17.11
C ARG A 65 -23.14 14.59 17.01
N SER A 66 -22.72 15.22 15.92
CA SER A 66 -22.93 16.65 15.69
C SER A 66 -24.24 16.97 14.98
N ALA A 67 -24.89 15.97 14.36
CA ALA A 67 -26.17 16.17 13.69
C ALA A 67 -27.25 16.49 14.73
N GLY A 68 -28.06 17.51 14.45
CA GLY A 68 -29.23 17.84 15.24
C GLY A 68 -30.34 16.80 15.07
N ASP A 69 -31.32 16.80 15.97
CA ASP A 69 -32.46 15.89 15.91
C ASP A 69 -33.21 16.06 14.57
N GLY A 70 -33.22 14.99 13.77
CA GLY A 70 -33.89 14.96 12.46
C GLY A 70 -33.09 15.53 11.29
N GLU A 71 -31.87 16.03 11.51
CA GLU A 71 -30.97 16.46 10.44
C GLU A 71 -30.06 15.31 9.97
N PRO A 72 -29.82 15.17 8.65
CA PRO A 72 -28.90 14.15 8.15
C PRO A 72 -27.44 14.52 8.48
N ALA A 73 -26.67 13.53 8.93
CA ALA A 73 -25.25 13.70 9.19
C ALA A 73 -24.45 13.87 7.88
N ILE A 74 -23.77 15.01 7.70
CA ILE A 74 -22.97 15.27 6.50
C ILE A 74 -21.57 14.68 6.68
N VAL A 75 -21.19 13.76 5.80
CA VAL A 75 -19.92 13.03 5.85
C VAL A 75 -19.16 13.22 4.53
N THR A 76 -18.09 14.01 4.54
CA THR A 76 -17.35 14.37 3.32
C THR A 76 -16.02 13.62 3.17
N VAL A 77 -15.61 13.37 1.93
CA VAL A 77 -14.28 12.83 1.58
C VAL A 77 -13.19 13.75 2.09
N GLU A 78 -13.39 15.06 1.99
CA GLU A 78 -12.43 16.07 2.48
C GLU A 78 -12.22 15.95 3.99
N ALA A 79 -13.29 15.70 4.77
CA ALA A 79 -13.15 15.47 6.20
C ALA A 79 -12.32 14.21 6.51
N VAL A 80 -12.45 13.15 5.70
CA VAL A 80 -11.63 11.94 5.83
C VAL A 80 -10.17 12.22 5.48
N VAL A 81 -9.90 12.98 4.41
CA VAL A 81 -8.55 13.42 4.04
C VAL A 81 -7.91 14.19 5.19
N ARG A 82 -8.58 15.24 5.69
CA ARG A 82 -8.09 16.07 6.78
C ARG A 82 -7.83 15.27 8.06
N VAL A 83 -8.79 14.44 8.50
CA VAL A 83 -8.58 13.59 9.68
C VAL A 83 -7.42 12.62 9.49
N THR A 84 -7.23 12.10 8.27
CA THR A 84 -6.11 11.21 7.97
C THR A 84 -4.77 11.93 8.07
N GLN A 85 -4.68 13.15 7.53
CA GLN A 85 -3.47 13.98 7.60
C GLN A 85 -3.17 14.42 9.04
N ASP A 86 -4.15 14.99 9.74
CA ASP A 86 -3.98 15.58 11.07
C ASP A 86 -3.70 14.51 12.13
N ARG A 87 -4.41 13.37 12.08
CA ARG A 87 -4.35 12.36 13.14
C ARG A 87 -3.27 11.30 12.92
N TYR A 88 -2.98 10.97 11.67
CA TYR A 88 -2.05 9.88 11.32
C TYR A 88 -0.77 10.39 10.64
N GLY A 89 -0.62 11.71 10.43
CA GLY A 89 0.63 12.31 9.98
C GLY A 89 0.96 12.09 8.50
N TYR A 90 -0.03 11.74 7.67
CA TYR A 90 0.19 11.59 6.23
C TYR A 90 0.29 12.97 5.57
N GLY A 91 1.39 13.26 4.86
CA GLY A 91 1.59 14.55 4.21
C GLY A 91 0.64 14.82 3.03
N ALA A 92 0.19 13.77 2.35
CA ALA A 92 -0.82 13.84 1.31
C ALA A 92 -1.64 12.56 1.31
N VAL A 93 -2.94 12.70 1.07
CA VAL A 93 -3.87 11.58 0.95
C VAL A 93 -4.61 11.74 -0.36
N GLU A 94 -4.56 10.73 -1.21
CA GLU A 94 -5.31 10.78 -2.46
C GLU A 94 -6.80 10.75 -2.18
N ARG A 95 -7.53 11.73 -2.75
CA ARG A 95 -8.99 11.83 -2.63
C ARG A 95 -9.69 10.53 -3.04
N ARG A 96 -9.16 9.81 -4.04
CA ARG A 96 -9.69 8.50 -4.47
C ARG A 96 -9.60 7.43 -3.38
N HIS A 97 -8.49 7.38 -2.65
CA HIS A 97 -8.32 6.43 -1.53
C HIS A 97 -9.25 6.76 -0.36
N ALA A 98 -9.36 8.06 -0.02
CA ALA A 98 -10.29 8.53 1.01
C ALA A 98 -11.75 8.23 0.63
N ALA A 99 -12.14 8.52 -0.63
CA ALA A 99 -13.48 8.20 -1.13
C ALA A 99 -13.78 6.70 -1.08
N ALA A 100 -12.85 5.86 -1.52
CA ALA A 100 -13.03 4.40 -1.48
C ALA A 100 -13.17 3.87 -0.05
N ALA A 101 -12.39 4.40 0.91
CA ALA A 101 -12.52 4.05 2.32
C ALA A 101 -13.87 4.52 2.89
N LEU A 102 -14.27 5.75 2.56
CA LEU A 102 -15.53 6.32 3.01
C LEU A 102 -16.74 5.51 2.49
N ARG A 103 -16.79 5.18 1.19
CA ARG A 103 -17.87 4.34 0.61
C ARG A 103 -18.05 3.03 1.37
N ARG A 104 -16.95 2.30 1.61
CA ARG A 104 -16.99 1.01 2.33
C ARG A 104 -17.56 1.15 3.73
N ARG A 105 -17.17 2.20 4.46
CA ARG A 105 -17.63 2.41 5.84
C ARG A 105 -19.05 2.96 5.89
N PHE A 106 -19.41 3.82 4.94
CA PHE A 106 -20.75 4.33 4.76
C PHE A 106 -21.76 3.19 4.56
N GLU A 107 -21.44 2.23 3.68
CA GLU A 107 -22.24 1.02 3.46
C GLU A 107 -22.26 0.11 4.70
N HIS A 108 -21.10 -0.13 5.32
CA HIS A 108 -20.98 -0.99 6.49
C HIS A 108 -21.83 -0.51 7.69
N TRP A 109 -21.84 0.79 7.95
CA TRP A 109 -22.62 1.40 9.04
C TRP A 109 -24.08 1.70 8.68
N ARG A 110 -24.50 1.32 7.46
CA ARG A 110 -25.82 1.68 6.90
C ARG A 110 -26.12 3.17 7.04
N CYS A 111 -25.10 4.03 6.86
CA CYS A 111 -25.23 5.48 7.00
C CYS A 111 -26.17 6.09 5.96
N ALA A 112 -26.53 5.37 4.90
CA ALA A 112 -27.52 5.83 3.92
C ALA A 112 -28.89 6.17 4.53
N VAL A 113 -29.20 5.69 5.74
CA VAL A 113 -30.48 5.94 6.41
C VAL A 113 -30.52 7.34 7.05
N ASP A 114 -29.37 7.85 7.51
CA ASP A 114 -29.26 9.02 8.39
C ASP A 114 -28.12 9.98 8.01
N CYS A 115 -27.40 9.73 6.91
CA CYS A 115 -26.21 10.46 6.51
C CYS A 115 -26.22 10.79 5.00
N VAL A 116 -25.51 11.87 4.63
CA VAL A 116 -25.26 12.28 3.24
C VAL A 116 -23.75 12.34 2.99
N THR A 117 -23.30 11.96 1.79
CA THR A 117 -21.88 11.92 1.44
C THR A 117 -21.57 12.31 -0.01
N ASP A 118 -20.42 12.97 -0.24
CA ASP A 118 -19.84 13.28 -1.56
C ASP A 118 -18.93 12.15 -2.07
N ALA A 119 -18.90 10.99 -1.41
CA ALA A 119 -17.98 9.92 -1.79
C ALA A 119 -18.26 9.32 -3.17
N TYR A 120 -19.47 9.47 -3.72
CA TYR A 120 -19.90 8.89 -4.99
C TYR A 120 -19.88 9.87 -6.18
N THR A 121 -19.58 11.15 -5.94
CA THR A 121 -19.39 12.18 -6.97
C THR A 121 -17.95 12.20 -7.45
#